data_AF-F8AG44-F1
#
_entry.id   AF-F8AG44-F1
#
_cell.length_a   1.000
_cell.length_b   1.000
_cell.length_c   1.000
_cell.angle_alpha   90.00
_cell.angle_beta   90.00
_cell.angle_gamma   90.00
#
_symmetry.space_group_name_H-M   'P 1'
#
loop_
_entity.id
_entity.type
_entity.pdbx_description
1 polymer ?
#
loop_
_entity_poly.entity_id
_entity_poly.type
_entity_poly.pdbx_seq_one_letter_code
_entity_poly.pdbx_strand_id
1 'polypeptide(L)'
;MPENQQIIEPLAKFHAQVYRNGRIAIPKNERDYFGIDQHDIVELIIRKIENGQIKGRGWFIAQLTVRGVLTIPLGLRKELDISDGDFVEVLLIGFIRIEDVVGERGLKIMRALRANDYRIISDEDEKRLLAMVAKGAYNMLFIAG
;
A
#
# COMPACT_ATOMS: atom_id res chain seq x y z
N MET A 1 28.24 -33.16 -10.45
CA MET A 1 28.00 -31.77 -10.87
C MET A 1 27.21 -31.12 -9.75
N PRO A 2 27.61 -29.97 -9.19
CA PRO A 2 26.81 -29.34 -8.15
C PRO A 2 25.45 -28.96 -8.76
N GLU A 3 24.38 -29.25 -8.04
CA GLU A 3 23.02 -28.89 -8.42
C GLU A 3 22.96 -27.39 -8.72
N ASN A 4 22.32 -27.06 -9.84
CA ASN A 4 22.13 -25.68 -10.29
C ASN A 4 21.13 -25.01 -9.33
N GLN A 5 21.64 -24.48 -8.21
CA GLN A 5 20.84 -23.81 -7.19
C GLN A 5 20.23 -22.56 -7.82
N GLN A 6 18.91 -22.58 -8.08
CA GLN A 6 18.19 -21.41 -8.58
C GLN A 6 18.34 -20.28 -7.55
N ILE A 7 19.00 -19.19 -7.96
CA ILE A 7 19.12 -17.98 -7.15
C ILE A 7 17.76 -17.28 -7.18
N ILE A 8 17.07 -17.25 -6.04
CA ILE A 8 15.79 -16.54 -5.88
C ILE A 8 16.10 -15.16 -5.30
N GLU A 9 16.04 -14.14 -6.16
CA GLU A 9 16.26 -12.74 -5.78
C GLU A 9 14.92 -12.02 -5.50
N PRO A 10 14.89 -11.05 -4.57
CA PRO A 10 13.74 -10.17 -4.41
C PRO A 10 13.61 -9.22 -5.60
N LEU A 11 12.43 -8.63 -5.77
CA LEU A 11 12.19 -7.59 -6.78
C LEU A 11 13.06 -6.36 -6.51
N ALA A 12 13.13 -5.95 -5.23
CA ALA A 12 14.02 -4.89 -4.78
C ALA A 12 14.49 -5.14 -3.35
N LYS A 13 15.66 -4.58 -3.03
CA LYS A 13 16.26 -4.59 -1.72
C LYS A 13 16.74 -3.19 -1.35
N PHE A 14 16.29 -2.68 -0.22
CA PHE A 14 16.68 -1.35 0.27
C PHE A 14 16.65 -1.30 1.80
N HIS A 15 17.18 -0.22 2.37
CA HIS A 15 17.09 0.06 3.80
C HIS A 15 16.09 1.19 4.04
N ALA A 16 15.28 1.09 5.08
CA ALA A 16 14.31 2.11 5.44
C ALA A 16 14.41 2.44 6.93
N GLN A 17 14.30 3.74 7.24
CA GLN A 17 14.13 4.21 8.61
C GLN A 17 12.67 4.00 9.04
N VAL A 18 12.49 3.48 10.26
CA VAL A 18 11.20 3.31 10.89
C VAL A 18 10.80 4.63 11.55
N TYR A 19 9.74 5.23 11.04
CA TYR A 19 9.11 6.42 11.60
C TYR A 19 7.97 6.04 12.55
N ARG A 20 7.40 7.08 13.17
CA ARG A 20 6.31 7.00 14.15
C ARG A 20 5.26 5.95 13.79
N ASN A 21 4.94 5.11 14.77
CA ASN A 21 3.97 4.01 14.67
C ASN A 21 4.38 2.90 13.69
N GLY A 22 5.67 2.75 13.40
CA GLY A 22 6.17 1.71 12.50
C GLY A 22 6.04 2.04 11.02
N ARG A 23 5.97 3.32 10.67
CA ARG A 23 5.85 3.75 9.26
C ARG A 23 7.18 3.64 8.55
N ILE A 24 7.18 3.06 7.35
CA ILE A 24 8.32 3.06 6.44
C ILE A 24 7.85 3.50 5.05
N ALA A 25 8.78 3.94 4.21
CA ALA A 25 8.47 4.36 2.85
C ALA A 25 9.25 3.51 1.84
N ILE A 26 8.57 3.08 0.77
CA ILE A 26 9.26 2.53 -0.40
C ILE A 26 9.91 3.70 -1.16
N PRO A 27 11.22 3.62 -1.48
CA PRO A 27 11.91 4.67 -2.22
C PRO A 27 11.21 5.00 -3.53
N LYS A 28 11.19 6.29 -3.91
CA LYS A 28 10.47 6.76 -5.10
C LYS A 28 10.96 6.06 -6.37
N ASN A 29 12.27 5.84 -6.50
CA ASN A 29 12.87 5.15 -7.64
C ASN A 29 12.34 3.72 -7.81
N GLU A 30 12.18 2.97 -6.71
CA GLU A 30 11.60 1.62 -6.78
C GLU A 30 10.13 1.70 -7.20
N ARG A 31 9.38 2.66 -6.65
CA ARG A 31 7.96 2.83 -7.00
C ARG A 31 7.75 3.17 -8.47
N ASP A 32 8.54 4.13 -8.97
CA ASP A 32 8.51 4.55 -10.36
C ASP A 32 8.91 3.39 -11.30
N TYR A 33 9.91 2.58 -10.91
CA TYR A 33 10.38 1.45 -11.69
C TYR A 33 9.34 0.34 -11.81
N PHE A 34 8.67 -0.03 -10.72
CA PHE A 34 7.63 -1.06 -10.72
C PHE A 34 6.24 -0.55 -11.12
N GLY A 35 6.08 0.78 -11.26
CA GLY A 35 4.78 1.39 -11.53
C GLY A 35 3.76 1.14 -10.41
N ILE A 36 4.22 1.15 -9.14
CA ILE A 36 3.36 1.01 -7.96
C ILE A 36 3.08 2.38 -7.34
N ASP A 37 1.82 2.61 -6.98
CA ASP A 37 1.33 3.90 -6.49
C ASP A 37 0.43 3.75 -5.25
N GLN A 38 -0.12 4.87 -4.79
CA GLN A 38 -1.06 4.91 -3.68
C GLN A 38 -2.21 3.92 -3.89
N HIS A 39 -2.55 3.20 -2.82
CA HIS A 39 -3.54 2.14 -2.71
C HIS A 39 -3.13 0.78 -3.26
N ASP A 40 -2.01 0.66 -3.97
CA ASP A 40 -1.48 -0.64 -4.36
C ASP A 40 -1.04 -1.45 -3.15
N ILE A 41 -1.03 -2.77 -3.33
CA ILE A 41 -0.66 -3.72 -2.28
C ILE A 41 0.75 -4.21 -2.56
N VAL A 42 1.59 -4.23 -1.53
CA VAL A 42 2.96 -4.75 -1.60
C VAL A 42 3.14 -5.90 -0.63
N GLU A 43 3.93 -6.88 -1.04
CA GLU A 43 4.34 -8.03 -0.25
C GLU A 43 5.82 -7.89 0.10
N LEU A 44 6.11 -7.90 1.41
CA LEU A 44 7.41 -7.50 1.94
C LEU A 44 7.96 -8.52 2.92
N ILE A 45 9.29 -8.65 2.90
CA ILE A 45 10.05 -9.20 4.03
C ILE A 45 10.86 -8.05 4.65
N ILE A 46 10.72 -7.84 5.94
CA ILE A 46 11.60 -6.97 6.72
C ILE A 46 12.60 -7.79 7.51
N ARG A 47 13.80 -7.24 7.68
CA ARG A 47 14.89 -7.83 8.46
C ARG A 47 15.39 -6.80 9.44
N LYS A 48 15.32 -7.13 10.73
CA LYS A 48 15.99 -6.35 11.78
C LYS A 48 17.48 -6.70 11.73
N ILE A 49 18.32 -5.68 11.52
CA ILE A 49 19.77 -5.81 11.48
C ILE A 49 20.35 -5.14 12.71
N GLU A 50 21.20 -5.84 13.43
CA GLU A 50 22.00 -5.30 14.52
C GLU A 50 23.43 -5.79 14.39
N ASN A 51 24.39 -4.86 14.47
CA ASN A 51 25.82 -5.16 14.34
C ASN A 51 26.15 -5.97 13.06
N GLY A 52 25.46 -5.66 11.95
CA GLY A 52 25.63 -6.34 10.67
C GLY A 52 25.01 -7.74 10.58
N GLN A 53 24.31 -8.21 11.61
CA GLN A 53 23.66 -9.52 11.62
C GLN A 53 22.13 -9.40 11.60
N ILE A 54 21.48 -10.30 10.86
CA ILE A 54 20.02 -10.40 10.85
C ILE A 54 19.56 -11.05 12.16
N LYS A 55 18.87 -10.29 13.00
CA LYS A 55 18.32 -10.76 14.28
C LYS A 55 16.95 -11.41 14.15
N GLY A 56 16.18 -10.95 13.18
CA GLY A 56 14.87 -11.53 12.90
C GLY A 56 14.33 -11.10 11.55
N ARG A 57 13.31 -11.83 11.10
CA ARG A 57 12.68 -11.65 9.79
C ARG A 57 11.18 -11.64 9.97
N GLY A 58 10.51 -10.77 9.23
CA GLY A 58 9.06 -10.65 9.25
C GLY A 58 8.51 -10.55 7.85
N TRP A 59 7.49 -11.35 7.55
CA TRP A 59 6.75 -11.26 6.31
C TRP A 59 5.40 -10.60 6.55
N PHE A 60 5.00 -9.70 5.67
CA PHE A 60 3.66 -9.11 5.70
C PHE A 60 3.27 -8.49 4.36
N ILE A 61 1.98 -8.28 4.20
CA ILE A 61 1.38 -7.53 3.11
C ILE A 61 0.90 -6.18 3.65
N ALA A 62 1.09 -5.11 2.87
CA ALA A 62 0.61 -3.78 3.25
C ALA A 62 0.09 -3.01 2.04
N GLN A 63 -0.89 -2.15 2.29
CA GLN A 63 -1.34 -1.17 1.31
C GLN A 63 -0.45 0.08 1.36
N LEU A 64 -0.06 0.57 0.19
CA LEU A 64 0.62 1.85 0.04
C LEU A 64 -0.34 3.00 0.30
N THR A 65 0.08 3.93 1.12
CA THR A 65 -0.58 5.21 1.34
C THR A 65 0.15 6.31 0.56
N VAL A 66 -0.17 7.56 0.86
CA VAL A 66 0.41 8.74 0.22
C VAL A 66 1.95 8.66 0.23
N ARG A 67 2.57 8.94 -0.92
CA ARG A 67 4.03 8.93 -1.14
C ARG A 67 4.70 7.56 -0.90
N GLY A 68 3.96 6.46 -1.02
CA GLY A 68 4.53 5.11 -0.86
C GLY A 68 4.82 4.72 0.58
N VAL A 69 4.18 5.38 1.53
CA VAL A 69 4.29 5.06 2.95
C VAL A 69 3.40 3.85 3.28
N LEU A 70 3.91 2.96 4.12
CA LEU A 70 3.20 1.82 4.66
C LEU A 70 3.54 1.64 6.14
N THR A 71 2.82 0.77 6.83
CA THR A 71 3.00 0.54 8.27
C THR A 71 3.37 -0.91 8.54
N ILE A 72 4.47 -1.13 9.25
CA ILE A 72 4.84 -2.46 9.75
C ILE A 72 3.81 -2.85 10.85
N PRO A 73 3.17 -4.02 10.76
CA PRO A 73 2.20 -4.48 11.75
C PRO A 73 2.74 -4.42 13.18
N LEU A 74 1.90 -3.97 14.13
CA LEU A 74 2.32 -3.78 15.52
C LEU A 74 2.83 -5.08 16.17
N GLY A 75 2.17 -6.22 15.90
CA GLY A 75 2.61 -7.52 16.41
C GLY A 75 4.03 -7.85 15.94
N LEU A 76 4.29 -7.69 14.64
CA LEU A 76 5.60 -7.94 14.07
C LEU A 76 6.68 -7.02 14.63
N ARG A 77 6.37 -5.74 14.85
CA ARG A 77 7.31 -4.81 15.48
C ARG A 77 7.66 -5.22 16.91
N LYS A 78 6.69 -5.68 17.69
CA LYS A 78 6.92 -6.16 19.06
C LYS A 78 7.76 -7.43 19.08
N GLU A 79 7.47 -8.37 18.18
CA GLU A 79 8.20 -9.64 18.09
C GLU A 79 9.66 -9.46 17.66
N LEU A 80 9.94 -8.46 16.82
CA LEU A 80 11.27 -8.18 16.29
C LEU A 80 12.01 -7.04 17.03
N ASP A 81 11.43 -6.52 18.10
CA ASP A 81 11.94 -5.36 18.85
C ASP A 81 12.30 -4.16 17.95
N ILE A 82 11.38 -3.82 17.05
CA ILE A 82 11.52 -2.71 16.11
C ILE A 82 10.87 -1.45 16.71
N SER A 83 11.68 -0.41 16.87
CA SER A 83 11.31 0.87 17.46
C SER A 83 11.40 2.03 16.47
N ASP A 84 10.76 3.16 16.80
CA ASP A 84 10.89 4.39 16.03
C ASP A 84 12.37 4.84 16.01
N GLY A 85 12.89 5.19 14.84
CA GLY A 85 14.28 5.58 14.61
C GLY A 85 15.17 4.46 14.09
N ASP A 86 14.77 3.19 14.24
CA ASP A 86 15.52 2.03 13.73
C ASP A 86 15.65 2.04 12.21
N PHE A 87 16.69 1.35 11.71
CA PHE A 87 16.79 0.98 10.31
C PHE A 87 16.49 -0.51 10.13
N VAL A 88 15.68 -0.82 9.12
CA VAL A 88 15.39 -2.20 8.70
C VAL A 88 15.81 -2.41 7.26
N GLU A 89 16.29 -3.61 6.93
CA GLU A 89 16.42 -4.05 5.55
C GLU A 89 15.05 -4.54 5.07
N VAL A 90 14.63 -4.06 3.90
CA VAL A 90 13.34 -4.36 3.30
C VAL A 90 13.59 -5.07 1.97
N LEU A 91 12.93 -6.21 1.80
CA LEU A 91 12.86 -6.93 0.54
C LEU A 91 11.45 -6.82 -0.01
N LEU A 92 11.31 -6.23 -1.19
CA LEU A 92 10.08 -6.28 -1.97
C LEU A 92 10.05 -7.62 -2.71
N ILE A 93 9.06 -8.46 -2.42
CA ILE A 93 8.96 -9.80 -3.02
C ILE A 93 7.78 -9.93 -4.00
N GLY A 94 6.78 -9.05 -3.89
CA GLY A 94 5.62 -9.03 -4.76
C GLY A 94 4.81 -7.74 -4.62
N PHE A 95 3.92 -7.49 -5.57
CA PHE A 95 2.95 -6.41 -5.50
C PHE A 95 1.70 -6.70 -6.35
N ILE A 96 0.61 -6.02 -6.02
CA ILE A 96 -0.66 -6.03 -6.74
C ILE A 96 -1.04 -4.58 -7.00
N ARG A 97 -1.10 -4.19 -8.28
CA ARG A 97 -1.67 -2.91 -8.66
C ARG A 97 -3.18 -3.04 -8.59
N ILE A 98 -3.83 -2.20 -7.78
CA ILE A 98 -5.27 -2.34 -7.54
C ILE A 98 -6.06 -2.16 -8.84
N GLU A 99 -5.58 -1.32 -9.76
CA GLU A 99 -6.18 -1.14 -11.08
C GLU A 99 -6.19 -2.40 -11.95
N ASP A 100 -5.29 -3.35 -11.72
CA ASP A 100 -5.26 -4.62 -12.46
C ASP A 100 -6.29 -5.64 -11.93
N VAL A 101 -6.77 -5.46 -10.70
CA VAL A 101 -7.70 -6.41 -10.04
C VAL A 101 -9.13 -5.88 -9.90
N VAL A 102 -9.33 -4.56 -10.01
CA VAL A 102 -10.68 -3.97 -9.96
C VAL A 102 -11.31 -3.92 -11.34
N GLY A 103 -12.59 -4.29 -11.44
CA GLY A 103 -13.37 -4.09 -12.67
C GLY A 103 -13.58 -2.60 -12.98
N GLU A 104 -14.08 -2.27 -14.17
CA GLU A 104 -14.22 -0.89 -14.69
C GLU A 104 -14.89 0.06 -13.70
N ARG A 105 -15.94 -0.40 -13.00
CA ARG A 105 -16.65 0.40 -12.00
C ARG A 105 -15.76 0.76 -10.81
N GLY A 106 -14.98 -0.19 -10.30
CA GLY A 106 -14.03 0.05 -9.22
C GLY A 106 -12.96 1.04 -9.67
N LEU A 107 -12.50 0.91 -10.91
CA LEU A 107 -11.50 1.80 -11.50
C LEU A 107 -12.01 3.25 -11.60
N LYS A 108 -13.27 3.47 -12.00
CA LYS A 108 -13.89 4.81 -11.99
C LYS A 108 -13.92 5.44 -10.60
N ILE A 109 -14.34 4.68 -9.59
CA ILE A 109 -14.36 5.16 -8.20
C ILE A 109 -12.94 5.50 -7.73
N MET A 110 -11.97 4.64 -7.99
CA MET A 110 -10.57 4.86 -7.62
C MET A 110 -9.98 6.10 -8.29
N ARG A 111 -10.34 6.38 -9.55
CA ARG A 111 -9.93 7.62 -10.24
C ARG A 111 -10.52 8.87 -9.58
N ALA A 112 -11.80 8.85 -9.22
CA ALA A 112 -12.44 9.95 -8.50
C ALA A 112 -11.79 10.20 -7.12
N LEU A 113 -11.45 9.13 -6.40
CA LEU A 113 -10.72 9.23 -5.13
C LEU A 113 -9.31 9.81 -5.31
N ARG A 114 -8.58 9.40 -6.36
CA ARG A 114 -7.24 9.92 -6.69
C ARG A 114 -7.28 11.40 -7.09
N ALA A 115 -8.32 11.85 -7.78
CA ALA A 115 -8.51 13.25 -8.15
C ALA A 115 -8.80 14.18 -6.96
N ASN A 116 -9.08 13.60 -5.78
CA ASN A 116 -9.55 14.33 -4.59
C ASN A 116 -10.78 15.19 -4.92
N ASP A 117 -11.65 14.67 -5.79
CA ASP A 117 -12.85 15.37 -6.26
C ASP A 117 -13.85 15.50 -5.10
N TYR A 118 -14.21 16.74 -4.76
CA TYR A 118 -15.27 17.04 -3.80
C TYR A 118 -16.17 18.16 -4.32
N ARG A 119 -17.39 18.21 -3.80
CA ARG A 119 -18.35 19.28 -4.08
C ARG A 119 -19.05 19.68 -2.78
N ILE A 120 -19.20 20.99 -2.56
CA ILE A 120 -20.05 21.52 -1.49
C ILE A 120 -21.50 21.40 -1.97
N ILE A 121 -22.38 20.90 -1.11
CA ILE A 121 -23.79 20.65 -1.43
C ILE A 121 -24.69 21.46 -0.49
N SER A 122 -25.88 21.81 -0.95
CA SER A 122 -26.92 22.46 -0.14
C SER A 122 -27.80 21.44 0.61
N ASP A 123 -28.63 21.91 1.55
CA ASP A 123 -29.65 21.09 2.23
C ASP A 123 -30.62 20.41 1.24
N GLU A 124 -30.92 21.07 0.12
CA GLU A 124 -31.77 20.52 -0.93
C GLU A 124 -31.07 19.40 -1.70
N ASP A 125 -29.78 19.60 -2.00
CA ASP A 125 -28.94 18.57 -2.62
C ASP A 125 -28.79 17.35 -1.71
N GLU A 126 -28.61 17.55 -0.40
CA GLU A 126 -28.54 16.47 0.58
C GLU A 126 -29.84 15.64 0.59
N LYS A 127 -31.00 16.29 0.72
CA LYS A 127 -32.31 15.63 0.67
C LYS A 127 -32.49 14.84 -0.63
N ARG A 128 -32.04 15.40 -1.75
CA ARG A 128 -32.10 14.74 -3.06
C ARG A 128 -31.21 13.49 -3.11
N LEU A 129 -29.96 13.59 -2.66
CA LEU A 129 -29.03 12.46 -2.62
C LEU A 129 -29.54 11.33 -1.73
N LEU A 130 -30.07 11.66 -0.54
CA LEU A 130 -30.66 10.68 0.37
C LEU A 130 -31.91 10.00 -0.21
N ALA A 131 -32.78 10.76 -0.87
CA ALA A 131 -33.95 10.21 -1.55
C ALA A 131 -33.55 9.26 -2.70
N MET A 132 -32.44 9.52 -3.39
CA MET A 132 -31.90 8.62 -4.42
C MET A 132 -31.38 7.31 -3.81
N VAL A 133 -30.73 7.35 -2.65
CA VAL A 133 -30.30 6.15 -1.91
C VAL A 133 -31.50 5.29 -1.51
N ALA A 134 -32.53 5.91 -0.91
CA ALA A 134 -33.74 5.22 -0.46
C ALA A 134 -34.49 4.52 -1.61
N LYS A 135 -34.37 5.03 -2.84
CA LYS A 135 -34.97 4.46 -4.06
C LYS A 135 -34.07 3.43 -4.76
N GLY A 136 -32.89 3.09 -4.20
CA GLY A 136 -31.93 2.18 -4.81
C GLY A 136 -31.22 2.73 -6.06
N ALA A 137 -31.35 4.03 -6.35
CA ALA A 137 -30.85 4.67 -7.56
C ALA A 137 -29.38 5.12 -7.48
N TYR A 138 -28.72 4.93 -6.33
CA TYR A 138 -27.33 5.38 -6.10
C TYR A 138 -26.29 4.71 -7.03
N ASN A 139 -26.66 3.58 -7.66
CA ASN A 139 -25.82 2.88 -8.64
C ASN A 139 -25.61 3.66 -9.96
N MET A 140 -26.42 4.68 -10.28
CA MET A 140 -26.40 5.33 -11.61
C MET A 140 -25.45 6.55 -11.75
N LEU A 141 -24.92 7.12 -10.67
CA LEU A 141 -24.10 8.34 -10.77
C LEU A 141 -22.66 8.11 -11.25
N PHE A 142 -22.13 6.90 -11.14
CA PHE A 142 -20.75 6.59 -11.58
C PHE A 142 -20.66 6.07 -13.02
N ILE A 143 -21.79 5.99 -13.74
CA ILE A 143 -21.83 5.50 -15.13
C ILE A 143 -21.80 6.66 -16.13
N ALA A 144 -22.37 7.81 -15.78
CA ALA A 144 -22.45 9.00 -16.63
C ALA A 144 -21.46 10.07 -16.16
N GLY A 145 -20.22 9.94 -16.62
CA GLY A 145 -19.10 10.85 -16.37
C GLY A 145 -17.87 10.32 -17.08
#